data_AF-A0A0U1KU82-F1
#
_entry.id   AF-A0A0U1KU82-F1
#
_cell.length_a   1.000
_cell.length_b   1.000
_cell.length_c   1.000
_cell.angle_alpha   90.00
_cell.angle_beta   90.00
_cell.angle_gamma   90.00
#
_symmetry.space_group_name_H-M   'P 1'
#
loop_
_entity.id
_entity.type
_entity.pdbx_description
1 polymer ?
#
loop_
_entity_poly.entity_id
_entity_poly.type
_entity_poly.pdbx_seq_one_letter_code
_entity_poly.pdbx_strand_id
1 'polypeptide(L)'
;MLNWLKSGNNIVIEPYFNHTNLQGQSPFDRLKANGITYRSAGENIGYNYSVKKLEEAWMNSPGHRANILNTSYTHVGLGLYPGENGSLYGVQVFAGY
;
A
#
# COMPACT_ATOMS: atom_id res chain seq x y z
N MET A 1 -3.55 -6.40 -11.13
CA MET A 1 -3.42 -4.99 -10.68
C MET A 1 -4.57 -4.72 -9.71
N LEU A 2 -4.30 -4.23 -8.50
CA LEU A 2 -5.35 -3.97 -7.52
C LEU A 2 -6.14 -2.72 -7.95
N ASN A 3 -7.40 -2.90 -8.35
CA ASN A 3 -8.23 -1.87 -8.99
C ASN A 3 -8.67 -0.72 -8.06
N TRP A 4 -8.35 -0.78 -6.76
CA TRP A 4 -8.81 0.18 -5.76
C TRP A 4 -8.06 1.52 -5.71
N LEU A 5 -6.94 1.67 -6.45
CA LEU A 5 -6.20 2.95 -6.53
C LEU A 5 -6.80 3.93 -7.53
N LYS A 6 -7.85 3.53 -8.25
CA LYS A 6 -8.49 4.30 -9.32
C LYS A 6 -9.93 4.72 -9.00
N SER A 7 -10.47 4.36 -7.84
CA SER A 7 -11.85 4.66 -7.47
C SER A 7 -11.90 5.26 -6.06
N GLY A 8 -13.08 5.72 -5.61
CA GLY A 8 -13.27 6.47 -4.36
C GLY A 8 -12.68 5.88 -3.07
N ASN A 9 -12.09 4.68 -3.11
CA ASN A 9 -11.32 4.01 -2.06
C ASN A 9 -9.87 4.51 -1.88
N ASN A 10 -9.50 5.63 -2.50
CA ASN A 10 -8.13 6.11 -2.55
C ASN A 10 -7.58 6.44 -1.15
N ILE A 11 -6.46 5.81 -0.79
CA ILE A 11 -5.61 6.19 0.34
C ILE A 11 -4.54 7.23 -0.06
N VAL A 12 -4.48 7.56 -1.35
CA VAL A 12 -3.61 8.56 -1.94
C VAL A 12 -4.46 9.54 -2.72
N ILE A 13 -4.86 10.63 -2.07
CA ILE A 13 -5.40 11.83 -2.72
C ILE A 13 -4.76 12.98 -1.97
N GLU A 14 -3.98 13.85 -2.59
CA GLU A 14 -3.42 14.99 -1.85
C GLU A 14 -4.56 15.83 -1.23
N PRO A 15 -4.47 16.22 0.06
CA PRO A 15 -3.39 16.02 1.04
C PRO A 15 -3.52 14.76 1.93
N TYR A 16 -4.47 13.87 1.64
CA TYR A 16 -4.77 12.64 2.35
C TYR A 16 -3.84 11.48 1.97
N PHE A 17 -2.96 11.12 2.92
CA PHE A 17 -2.07 9.98 2.83
C PHE A 17 -2.11 9.19 4.15
N ASN A 18 -2.90 8.12 4.19
CA ASN A 18 -3.18 7.37 5.42
C ASN A 18 -3.48 5.90 5.11
N HIS A 19 -3.21 5.00 6.05
CA HIS A 19 -3.58 3.58 5.95
C HIS A 19 -5.11 3.38 5.88
N THR A 20 -5.85 4.25 6.53
CA THR A 20 -7.30 4.32 6.44
C THR A 20 -7.69 5.15 5.21
N ASN A 21 -8.66 4.70 4.42
CA ASN A 21 -9.17 5.49 3.29
C ASN A 21 -10.22 6.53 3.74
N LEU A 22 -10.67 7.36 2.80
CA LEU A 22 -11.70 8.38 3.06
C LEU A 22 -13.05 7.81 3.54
N GLN A 23 -13.29 6.51 3.35
CA GLN A 23 -14.47 5.79 3.85
C GLN A 23 -14.25 5.19 5.25
N GLY A 24 -13.11 5.46 5.89
CA GLY A 24 -12.79 4.92 7.21
C GLY A 24 -12.33 3.46 7.18
N GLN A 25 -12.04 2.90 6.00
CA GLN A 25 -11.68 1.49 5.84
C GLN A 25 -10.16 1.31 5.92
N SER A 26 -9.73 0.36 6.74
CA SER A 26 -8.35 -0.13 6.77
C SER A 26 -8.05 -0.99 5.52
N PRO A 27 -6.77 -1.32 5.25
CA PRO A 27 -6.41 -2.23 4.16
C PRO A 27 -7.10 -3.60 4.28
N PHE A 28 -7.33 -4.04 5.50
CA PHE A 28 -7.97 -5.30 5.85
C PHE A 28 -9.46 -5.31 5.53
N ASP A 29 -10.15 -4.21 5.81
CA ASP A 29 -11.56 -4.03 5.43
C ASP A 29 -11.71 -4.06 3.91
N ARG A 30 -10.77 -3.42 3.20
CA ARG A 30 -10.76 -3.41 1.74
C ARG A 30 -10.46 -4.80 1.16
N LEU A 31 -9.54 -5.58 1.74
CA LEU A 31 -9.30 -6.97 1.33
C LEU A 31 -10.56 -7.82 1.52
N LYS A 32 -11.19 -7.73 2.69
CA LYS A 32 -12.43 -8.45 3.02
C LYS A 32 -13.58 -8.09 2.08
N ALA A 33 -13.76 -6.80 1.78
CA ALA A 33 -14.80 -6.31 0.86
C ALA A 33 -14.65 -6.86 -0.57
N ASN A 34 -13.44 -7.26 -0.96
CA ASN A 34 -13.15 -7.88 -2.26
C ASN A 34 -13.14 -9.43 -2.20
N GLY A 35 -13.63 -10.02 -1.11
CA GLY A 35 -13.70 -11.47 -0.94
C GLY A 35 -12.34 -12.14 -0.72
N ILE A 36 -11.30 -11.37 -0.36
CA ILE A 36 -9.97 -11.91 -0.09
C ILE A 36 -9.91 -12.38 1.36
N THR A 37 -9.75 -13.68 1.57
CA THR A 37 -9.50 -14.30 2.86
C THR A 37 -7.99 -14.47 3.06
N TYR A 38 -7.44 -14.20 4.24
CA TYR A 38 -6.01 -14.31 4.48
C TYR A 38 -5.72 -14.71 5.93
N ARG A 39 -4.55 -15.30 6.18
CA ARG A 39 -4.03 -15.62 7.52
C ARG A 39 -3.17 -14.48 8.09
N SER A 40 -2.48 -13.77 7.21
CA SER A 40 -1.67 -12.59 7.55
C SER A 40 -1.83 -11.54 6.47
N ALA A 41 -1.77 -10.27 6.84
CA ALA A 41 -1.74 -9.15 5.90
C ALA A 41 -0.91 -8.00 6.46
N GLY A 42 -0.46 -7.11 5.58
CA GLY A 42 0.33 -5.92 5.92
C GLY A 42 0.23 -4.86 4.84
N GLU A 43 0.54 -3.61 5.19
CA GLU A 43 0.56 -2.50 4.23
C GLU A 43 1.80 -1.62 4.45
N ASN A 44 2.46 -1.27 3.35
CA ASN A 44 3.39 -0.15 3.28
C ASN A 44 2.77 0.95 2.45
N ILE A 45 2.89 2.19 2.91
CA ILE A 45 2.60 3.38 2.13
C ILE A 45 3.83 4.27 2.18
N GLY A 46 4.23 4.85 1.04
CA GLY A 46 5.21 5.95 1.03
C GLY A 46 5.04 6.84 -0.19
N TYR A 47 5.80 7.92 -0.25
CA TYR A 47 5.98 8.69 -1.48
C TYR A 47 7.45 9.05 -1.67
N ASN A 48 7.88 9.13 -2.93
CA ASN A 48 9.19 9.63 -3.30
C ASN A 48 9.15 10.13 -4.74
N TYR A 49 10.28 10.52 -5.33
CA TYR A 49 10.32 11.05 -6.70
C TYR A 49 10.66 9.98 -7.76
N SER A 50 10.82 8.72 -7.34
CA SER A 50 10.96 7.58 -8.25
C SER A 50 10.66 6.26 -7.52
N VAL A 51 10.35 5.21 -8.28
CA VAL A 51 10.15 3.85 -7.74
C VAL A 51 11.37 3.38 -6.97
N LYS A 52 12.59 3.62 -7.48
CA LYS A 52 13.85 3.22 -6.83
C LYS A 52 13.99 3.87 -5.45
N LYS A 53 13.80 5.19 -5.36
CA LYS A 53 13.92 5.92 -4.10
C LYS A 53 12.80 5.54 -3.12
N LEU A 54 11.61 5.22 -3.62
CA LEU A 54 10.50 4.75 -2.80
C LEU A 54 10.80 3.38 -2.17
N GLU A 55 11.29 2.43 -2.96
CA GLU A 55 11.69 1.11 -2.47
C GLU A 55 12.85 1.21 -1.47
N GLU A 56 13.87 2.03 -1.76
CA GLU A 56 14.97 2.31 -0.82
C GLU A 56 14.46 2.88 0.50
N ALA A 57 13.50 3.82 0.46
CA ALA A 57 12.90 4.40 1.66
C ALA A 57 12.11 3.36 2.48
N TRP A 58 11.37 2.46 1.83
CA TRP A 58 10.70 1.35 2.52
C TRP A 58 11.71 0.39 3.15
N MET A 59 12.76 0.01 2.42
CA MET A 59 13.79 -0.92 2.93
C MET A 59 14.64 -0.35 4.07
N ASN A 60 14.73 0.97 4.17
CA ASN A 60 15.43 1.69 5.25
C ASN A 60 14.54 1.99 6.47
N SER A 61 13.23 1.79 6.38
CA SER A 61 12.30 1.91 7.51
C SER A 61 12.08 0.54 8.16
N PRO A 62 12.40 0.34 9.46
CA PRO A 62 12.28 -0.97 10.10
C PRO A 62 10.89 -1.61 9.98
N GLY A 63 9.82 -0.82 10.14
CA GLY A 63 8.45 -1.32 10.03
C GLY A 63 8.08 -1.73 8.60
N HIS A 64 8.44 -0.91 7.61
CA HIS A 64 8.15 -1.22 6.21
C HIS A 64 8.99 -2.41 5.71
N ARG A 65 10.28 -2.44 6.07
CA ARG A 65 11.19 -3.55 5.78
C ARG A 65 10.70 -4.86 6.40
N ALA A 66 10.17 -4.82 7.61
CA ALA A 66 9.60 -6.01 8.25
C ALA A 66 8.45 -6.59 7.43
N ASN A 67 7.58 -5.76 6.83
CA ASN A 67 6.55 -6.23 5.92
C ASN A 67 7.13 -6.86 4.64
N ILE A 68 8.12 -6.20 4.01
CA ILE A 68 8.74 -6.68 2.75
C ILE A 68 9.43 -8.04 2.94
N LEU A 69 10.11 -8.24 4.06
CA LEU A 69 10.89 -9.45 4.33
C LEU A 69 10.10 -10.56 5.05
N ASN A 70 8.83 -10.33 5.37
CA ASN A 70 8.02 -11.31 6.09
C ASN A 70 7.65 -12.50 5.19
N THR A 71 8.24 -13.66 5.48
CA THR A 71 8.06 -14.90 4.72
C THR A 71 6.67 -15.53 4.88
N SER A 72 5.84 -15.06 5.81
CA SER A 72 4.45 -15.50 5.93
C SER A 72 3.55 -14.93 4.85
N TYR A 73 3.96 -13.85 4.18
CA TYR A 73 3.24 -13.32 3.03
C TYR A 73 3.61 -14.11 1.78
N THR A 74 2.59 -14.45 0.99
CA THR A 74 2.74 -15.22 -0.26
C THR A 74 2.38 -14.39 -1.49
N HIS A 75 1.74 -13.25 -1.29
CA HIS A 75 1.30 -12.34 -2.35
C HIS A 75 1.55 -10.89 -1.97
N VAL A 76 1.86 -10.08 -2.97
CA VAL A 76 1.92 -8.62 -2.86
C VAL A 76 1.16 -7.98 -4.02
N GLY A 77 0.38 -6.95 -3.72
CA GLY A 77 -0.19 -6.06 -4.71
C GLY A 77 0.38 -4.66 -4.57
N LEU A 78 0.73 -4.07 -5.71
CA LEU A 78 1.38 -2.77 -5.78
C LEU A 78 0.47 -1.73 -6.41
N GLY A 79 0.54 -0.53 -5.86
CA GLY A 79 -0.11 0.67 -6.35
C GLY A 79 0.84 1.83 -6.46
N LEU A 80 0.74 2.57 -7.56
CA LEU A 80 1.49 3.80 -7.77
C LEU A 80 0.52 4.89 -8.23
N TYR A 81 0.69 6.09 -7.69
CA TYR A 81 -0.10 7.27 -8.03
C TYR A 81 0.82 8.49 -8.18
N PRO A 82 0.83 9.15 -9.35
CA PRO A 82 1.63 10.36 -9.54
C PRO A 82 1.00 11.54 -8.78
N GLY A 83 1.80 12.24 -7.99
CA GLY A 83 1.44 13.48 -7.31
C GLY A 83 1.63 14.72 -8.19
N GLU A 84 1.11 15.86 -7.74
CA GLU A 84 1.07 17.09 -8.56
C GLU A 84 2.46 17.72 -8.78
N ASN A 85 3.38 17.53 -7.83
CA ASN A 85 4.73 18.10 -7.84
C ASN A 85 5.80 17.14 -8.44
N GLY A 86 5.38 16.12 -9.20
CA GLY A 86 6.27 15.09 -9.72
C GLY A 86 6.69 14.05 -8.66
N SER A 87 6.08 14.07 -7.47
CA SER A 87 6.14 12.95 -6.55
C SER A 87 5.40 11.73 -7.11
N LEU A 88 5.74 10.58 -6.55
CA LEU A 88 5.17 9.28 -6.82
C LEU A 88 4.82 8.66 -5.48
N TYR A 89 3.54 8.59 -5.21
CA TYR A 89 3.00 7.86 -4.08
C TYR A 89 2.92 6.38 -4.43
N GLY A 90 3.22 5.52 -3.47
CA GLY A 90 3.07 4.09 -3.64
C GLY A 90 2.52 3.38 -2.41
N VAL A 91 1.95 2.23 -2.70
CA VAL A 91 1.28 1.35 -1.75
C VAL A 91 1.71 -0.08 -2.06
N GLN A 92 2.09 -0.83 -1.03
CA GLN A 92 2.26 -2.28 -1.09
C GLN A 92 1.27 -2.90 -0.12
N VAL A 93 0.42 -3.81 -0.59
CA VAL A 93 -0.43 -4.62 0.27
C VAL A 93 0.00 -6.07 0.17
N PHE A 94 0.35 -6.64 1.30
CA PHE A 94 0.82 -8.02 1.43
C PHE A 94 -0.30 -8.90 1.98
N ALA A 95 -0.36 -10.15 1.52
CA ALA A 95 -1.26 -11.16 2.05
C ALA A 95 -0.58 -12.55 2.08
N GLY A 96 -0.86 -13.31 3.14
CA GLY A 96 -0.50 -14.72 3.30
C GLY A 96 -1.75 -15.59 3.45
N TYR A 97 -1.76 -16.78 2.85
CA TYR A 97 -2.91 -17.69 2.78
C TYR A 97 -2.59 -19.06 3.37
#